data_AF-A0A521X375-F1
#
_entry.id   AF-A0A521X375-F1
#
_cell.length_a   1.000
_cell.length_b   1.000
_cell.length_c   1.000
_cell.angle_alpha   90.00
_cell.angle_beta   90.00
_cell.angle_gamma   90.00
#
_symmetry.space_group_name_H-M   'P 1'
#
loop_
_entity.id
_entity.type
_entity.pdbx_description
1 polymer ?
#
loop_
_entity_poly.entity_id
_entity_poly.type
_entity_poly.pdbx_seq_one_letter_code
_entity_poly.pdbx_strand_id
1 'polypeptide(L)'
;MNESNCCDIAREKVNLETSQIAWKELQRFFANGTAVFVAPDLDLVDVAYQFSIDNKERVASWMQNNQVALVSDQQAIDWLETDAEVWAVVVKPWILVQG
;
A
#
# COMPACT_ATOMS: atom_id res chain seq x y z
N MET A 1 -22.34 31.25 1.13
CA MET A 1 -22.50 29.97 1.86
C MET A 1 -22.80 28.92 0.81
N ASN A 2 -21.85 28.03 0.54
CA ASN A 2 -22.14 26.70 0.01
C ASN A 2 -21.03 25.78 0.54
N GLU A 3 -21.27 25.34 1.76
CA GLU A 3 -20.53 24.30 2.48
C GLU A 3 -20.53 23.00 1.66
N SER A 4 -19.34 22.44 1.44
CA SER A 4 -19.01 20.99 1.51
C SER A 4 -17.68 20.67 0.81
N ASN A 5 -16.59 21.36 1.18
CA ASN A 5 -15.22 20.93 0.88
C ASN A 5 -14.59 20.12 2.03
N CYS A 6 -15.41 19.43 2.84
CA CYS A 6 -14.95 18.71 4.02
C CYS A 6 -14.21 17.39 3.69
N CYS A 7 -14.43 16.80 2.50
CA CYS A 7 -13.82 15.50 2.17
C CYS A 7 -12.36 15.56 1.71
N ASP A 8 -11.80 16.73 1.40
CA ASP A 8 -10.44 16.79 0.84
C ASP A 8 -9.35 16.90 1.93
N ILE A 9 -9.69 17.44 3.11
CA ILE A 9 -8.71 17.75 4.16
C ILE A 9 -8.29 16.50 4.97
N ALA A 10 -9.04 15.40 4.92
CA ALA A 10 -8.66 14.16 5.60
C ALA A 10 -7.56 13.36 4.87
N ARG A 11 -7.36 13.60 3.55
CA ARG A 11 -6.27 12.99 2.77
C ARG A 11 -4.93 13.71 2.94
N GLU A 12 -4.93 14.99 3.34
CA GLU A 12 -3.70 15.80 3.48
C GLU A 12 -2.89 15.54 4.75
N LYS A 13 -3.48 14.89 5.78
CA LYS A 13 -2.81 14.67 7.08
C LYS A 13 -2.21 13.29 7.29
N VAL A 14 -2.49 12.35 6.40
CA VAL A 14 -1.66 11.15 6.34
C VAL A 14 -0.58 11.47 5.33
N ASN A 15 0.69 11.43 5.73
CA ASN A 15 1.84 11.47 4.83
C ASN A 15 1.82 10.20 3.95
N LEU A 16 0.81 10.06 3.09
CA LEU A 16 0.69 9.06 2.05
C LEU A 16 1.60 9.51 0.91
N GLU A 17 2.89 9.52 1.20
CA GLU A 17 3.92 9.69 0.18
C GLU A 17 3.86 8.42 -0.68
N THR A 18 3.08 8.50 -1.76
CA THR A 18 3.04 7.51 -2.83
C THR A 18 4.17 7.87 -3.80
N SER A 19 5.14 6.99 -3.92
CA SER A 19 6.26 7.18 -4.84
C SER A 19 6.49 5.90 -5.61
N GLN A 20 6.75 6.04 -6.90
CA GLN A 20 7.27 4.93 -7.69
C GLN A 20 8.74 4.75 -7.34
N ILE A 21 9.11 3.52 -6.96
CA ILE A 21 10.48 3.17 -6.56
C ILE A 21 10.78 1.76 -7.03
N ALA A 22 12.04 1.51 -7.37
CA ALA A 22 12.50 0.17 -7.71
C ALA A 22 12.28 -0.78 -6.52
N TRP A 23 11.69 -1.95 -6.78
CA TRP A 23 11.38 -2.94 -5.76
C TRP A 23 12.61 -3.34 -4.91
N LYS A 24 13.81 -3.31 -5.50
CA LYS A 24 15.08 -3.57 -4.80
C LYS A 24 15.30 -2.68 -3.57
N GLU A 25 14.85 -1.42 -3.60
CA GLU A 25 14.98 -0.50 -2.47
C GLU A 25 14.02 -0.88 -1.32
N LEU A 26 12.95 -1.60 -1.65
CA LEU A 26 11.93 -2.03 -0.71
C LEU A 26 12.24 -3.38 -0.04
N GLN A 27 13.27 -4.09 -0.51
CA GLN A 27 13.74 -5.36 0.06
C GLN A 27 13.98 -5.28 1.56
N ARG A 28 14.47 -4.13 2.07
CA ARG A 28 14.63 -3.89 3.51
C ARG A 28 13.31 -3.98 4.28
N PHE A 29 12.20 -3.50 3.72
CA PHE A 29 10.89 -3.51 4.36
C PHE A 29 10.24 -4.89 4.22
N PHE A 30 10.41 -5.53 3.07
CA PHE A 30 10.03 -6.92 2.87
C PHE A 30 10.71 -7.85 3.89
N ALA A 31 12.03 -7.69 4.12
CA ALA A 31 12.78 -8.45 5.13
C ALA A 31 12.30 -8.20 6.58
N ASN A 32 11.69 -7.04 6.85
CA ASN A 32 11.05 -6.75 8.15
C ASN A 32 9.62 -7.32 8.25
N GLY A 33 9.08 -7.93 7.19
CA GLY A 33 7.72 -8.46 7.14
C GLY A 33 6.65 -7.36 7.10
N THR A 34 7.02 -6.12 6.75
CA THR A 34 6.10 -4.98 6.71
C THR A 34 5.57 -4.65 5.31
N ALA A 35 6.00 -5.39 4.28
CA ALA A 35 5.59 -5.19 2.89
C ALA A 35 4.29 -5.92 2.55
N VAL A 36 3.29 -5.14 2.15
CA VAL A 36 1.95 -5.58 1.79
C VAL A 36 1.72 -5.31 0.32
N PHE A 37 1.44 -6.35 -0.46
CA PHE A 37 0.98 -6.22 -1.82
C PHE A 37 -0.49 -5.80 -1.86
N VAL A 38 -0.78 -4.82 -2.69
CA VAL A 38 -2.13 -4.35 -3.01
C VAL A 38 -2.37 -4.64 -4.48
N ALA A 39 -3.46 -5.33 -4.76
CA ALA A 39 -3.89 -5.65 -6.11
C ALA A 39 -4.19 -4.37 -6.90
N PRO A 40 -3.93 -4.35 -8.21
CA PRO A 40 -4.09 -3.15 -9.02
C PRO A 40 -5.55 -2.71 -9.23
N ASP A 41 -6.49 -3.55 -8.84
CA ASP A 41 -7.92 -3.24 -8.79
C ASP A 41 -8.29 -2.29 -7.63
N LEU A 42 -7.43 -2.18 -6.62
CA LEU A 42 -7.60 -1.29 -5.48
C LEU A 42 -6.76 -0.02 -5.60
N ASP A 43 -7.29 1.06 -5.04
CA ASP A 43 -6.59 2.34 -4.97
C ASP A 43 -5.63 2.35 -3.77
N LEU A 44 -4.32 2.50 -4.04
CA LEU A 44 -3.29 2.54 -2.99
C LEU A 44 -3.58 3.59 -1.91
N VAL A 45 -4.16 4.74 -2.27
CA VAL A 45 -4.45 5.81 -1.31
C VAL A 45 -5.62 5.41 -0.41
N ASP A 46 -6.68 4.80 -0.98
CA ASP A 46 -7.79 4.28 -0.18
C ASP A 46 -7.31 3.18 0.76
N VAL A 47 -6.56 2.20 0.26
CA VAL A 47 -6.02 1.11 1.10
C VAL A 47 -5.13 1.68 2.19
N ALA A 48 -4.22 2.59 1.86
CA ALA A 48 -3.34 3.21 2.82
C ALA A 48 -4.08 4.03 3.90
N TYR A 49 -5.14 4.74 3.52
CA TYR A 49 -6.02 5.43 4.46
C TYR A 49 -6.70 4.43 5.41
N GLN A 50 -7.22 3.32 4.89
CA GLN A 50 -7.91 2.29 5.67
C GLN A 50 -6.96 1.56 6.62
N PHE A 51 -5.70 1.34 6.22
CA PHE A 51 -4.63 0.89 7.11
C PHE A 51 -4.29 1.94 8.17
N SER A 52 -4.27 3.23 7.83
CA SER A 52 -3.96 4.31 8.78
C SER A 52 -5.01 4.46 9.88
N ILE A 53 -6.27 4.10 9.61
CA ILE A 53 -7.34 4.10 10.62
C ILE A 53 -7.55 2.73 11.28
N ASP A 54 -6.64 1.77 11.04
CA ASP A 54 -6.70 0.39 11.56
C ASP A 54 -8.03 -0.31 11.23
N ASN A 55 -8.57 -0.12 10.02
CA ASN A 55 -9.86 -0.71 9.62
C ASN A 55 -9.72 -2.21 9.29
N LYS A 56 -9.76 -3.03 10.33
CA LYS A 56 -9.63 -4.50 10.23
C LYS A 56 -10.74 -5.15 9.40
N GLU A 57 -11.95 -4.62 9.42
CA GLU A 57 -13.08 -5.21 8.68
C GLU A 57 -12.86 -5.10 7.16
N ARG A 58 -12.43 -3.94 6.70
CA ARG A 58 -12.13 -3.71 5.28
C ARG A 58 -10.88 -4.47 4.85
N VAL A 59 -9.82 -4.46 5.67
CA VAL A 59 -8.59 -5.23 5.39
C VAL A 59 -8.86 -6.73 5.34
N ALA A 60 -9.67 -7.28 6.25
CA ALA A 60 -10.06 -8.69 6.22
C ALA A 60 -10.84 -9.04 4.94
N SER A 61 -11.73 -8.16 4.50
CA SER A 61 -12.48 -8.34 3.25
C SER A 61 -11.54 -8.39 2.03
N TRP A 62 -10.55 -7.50 1.97
CA TRP A 62 -9.55 -7.51 0.91
C TRP A 62 -8.65 -8.74 0.93
N MET A 63 -8.26 -9.21 2.12
CA MET A 63 -7.51 -10.46 2.26
C MET A 63 -8.32 -11.66 1.78
N GLN A 64 -9.63 -11.72 2.09
CA GLN A 64 -10.51 -12.78 1.58
C GLN A 64 -10.66 -12.75 0.07
N ASN A 65 -10.69 -11.56 -0.52
CA ASN A 65 -10.78 -11.38 -1.96
C ASN A 65 -9.42 -11.51 -2.68
N ASN A 66 -8.33 -11.82 -1.96
CA ASN A 66 -6.96 -11.83 -2.50
C ASN A 66 -6.54 -10.47 -3.12
N GLN A 67 -7.16 -9.38 -2.68
CA GLN A 67 -6.85 -8.03 -3.15
C GLN A 67 -5.74 -7.37 -2.31
N VAL A 68 -5.57 -7.79 -1.06
CA VAL A 68 -4.47 -7.33 -0.20
C VAL A 68 -3.83 -8.56 0.44
N ALA A 69 -2.53 -8.73 0.26
CA ALA A 69 -1.78 -9.85 0.80
C ALA A 69 -0.37 -9.40 1.18
N LEU A 70 0.33 -10.17 2.00
CA LEU A 70 1.78 -9.95 2.15
C LEU A 70 2.46 -10.28 0.83
N VAL A 71 3.48 -9.50 0.47
CA VAL A 71 4.28 -9.82 -0.73
C VAL A 71 4.85 -11.21 -0.52
N SER A 72 4.65 -12.10 -1.50
CA SER A 72 5.21 -13.46 -1.43
C SER A 72 6.67 -13.45 -1.88
N ASP A 73 7.49 -14.37 -1.38
CA ASP A 73 8.89 -14.49 -1.80
C ASP A 73 9.04 -14.60 -3.32
N GLN A 74 8.13 -15.32 -3.98
CA GLN A 74 8.13 -15.44 -5.45
C GLN A 74 7.91 -14.10 -6.15
N GLN A 75 6.91 -13.30 -5.73
CA GLN A 75 6.67 -11.97 -6.30
C GLN A 75 7.84 -11.03 -5.99
N ALA A 76 8.39 -11.12 -4.78
CA ALA A 76 9.54 -10.33 -4.37
C ALA A 76 10.78 -10.65 -5.22
N ILE A 77 10.99 -11.92 -5.58
CA ILE A 77 12.10 -12.35 -6.43
C ILE A 77 11.83 -11.91 -7.87
N ASP A 78 10.63 -12.12 -8.40
CA ASP A 78 10.26 -11.76 -9.77
C ASP A 78 10.50 -10.27 -10.05
N TRP A 79 9.95 -9.39 -9.21
CA TRP A 79 10.16 -7.94 -9.31
C TRP A 79 11.62 -7.53 -9.13
N LEU A 80 12.39 -8.28 -8.34
CA LEU A 80 13.82 -8.00 -8.15
C LEU A 80 14.62 -8.41 -9.38
N GLU A 81 14.33 -9.55 -9.98
CA GLU A 81 15.00 -10.06 -11.18
C GLU A 81 14.68 -9.21 -12.41
N THR A 82 13.46 -8.66 -12.50
CA THR A 82 13.05 -7.79 -13.61
C THR A 82 13.39 -6.32 -13.40
N ASP A 83 14.03 -5.94 -12.29
CA ASP A 83 14.20 -4.54 -11.83
C ASP A 83 12.89 -3.75 -11.94
N ALA A 84 11.78 -4.35 -11.52
CA ALA A 84 10.46 -3.75 -11.65
C ALA A 84 10.31 -2.52 -10.75
N GLU A 85 9.69 -1.49 -11.31
CA GLU A 85 9.31 -0.29 -10.59
C GLU A 85 7.89 -0.45 -10.04
N VAL A 86 7.78 -0.46 -8.72
CA VAL A 86 6.49 -0.58 -8.04
C VAL A 86 6.10 0.75 -7.43
N TRP A 87 4.80 0.97 -7.30
CA TRP A 87 4.28 2.04 -6.47
C TRP A 87 4.38 1.62 -5.01
N ALA A 88 4.94 2.48 -4.16
CA ALA A 88 5.05 2.25 -2.73
C ALA A 88 4.43 3.40 -1.94
N VAL A 89 3.71 3.06 -0.86
CA VAL A 89 3.16 4.03 0.09
C VAL A 89 3.45 3.57 1.52
N VAL A 90 3.96 4.49 2.33
CA VAL A 90 4.37 4.19 3.71
C VAL A 90 3.22 4.53 4.65
N VAL A 91 2.72 3.52 5.37
CA VAL A 91 1.69 3.66 6.40
C VAL A 91 2.17 3.00 7.67
N LYS A 92 2.80 3.76 8.57
CA LYS A 92 3.47 3.21 9.75
C LYS A 92 2.58 2.20 10.52
N PRO A 93 3.07 0.98 10.81
CA PRO A 93 4.42 0.45 10.54
C PRO A 93 4.61 -0.24 9.17
N TRP A 94 3.59 -0.30 8.33
CA TRP A 94 3.51 -1.04 7.06
C TRP A 94 3.99 -0.22 5.84
N ILE A 95 4.34 -0.93 4.79
CA ILE A 95 4.53 -0.36 3.44
C ILE A 95 3.63 -1.12 2.48
N LEU A 96 2.79 -0.40 1.75
CA LEU A 96 1.94 -1.00 0.73
C LEU A 96 2.59 -0.81 -0.62
N VAL A 97 2.56 -1.86 -1.44
CA VAL A 97 3.18 -1.87 -2.77
C VAL A 97 2.21 -2.38 -3.82
N GLN A 98 2.32 -1.83 -5.03
CA GLN A 98 1.52 -2.21 -6.19
C GLN A 98 2.43 -2.25 -7.42
N GLY A 99 2.34 -3.34 -8.19
CA GLY A 99 3.08 -3.56 -9.44
C GLY A 99 2.16 -3.95 -10.57
#